data_AF-A0A9P6ZGT1-F1
#
_entry.id   AF-A0A9P6ZGT1-F1
#
_cell.length_a   1.000
_cell.length_b   1.000
_cell.length_c   1.000
_cell.angle_alpha   90.00
_cell.angle_beta   90.00
_cell.angle_gamma   90.00
#
_symmetry.space_group_name_H-M   'P 1'
#
loop_
_entity.id
_entity.type
_entity.pdbx_description
1 polymer ?
#
loop_
_entity_poly.entity_id
_entity_poly.type
_entity_poly.pdbx_seq_one_letter_code
_entity_poly.pdbx_strand_id
1 'polypeptide(L)'
;MGGLEAMEQGKSSSSSQANGSTNHASQPSIKVAQGVSGDVQDTGSVKAFIPYLYVGVQHSLQDTGVRSVTELQEGVMEGRVRFEMRTASAQVEGVFMACIRE
;
A
#
# COMPACT_ATOMS: atom_id res chain seq x y z
N MET A 1 11.68 -5.66 3.41
CA MET A 1 10.80 -5.65 4.60
C MET A 1 11.63 -5.31 5.82
N GLY A 2 11.25 -4.25 6.56
CA GLY A 2 12.07 -3.66 7.63
C GLY A 2 11.73 -4.08 9.06
N GLY A 3 10.90 -5.11 9.24
CA GLY A 3 10.57 -5.67 10.56
C GLY A 3 11.67 -6.62 11.05
N LEU A 4 11.90 -6.66 12.36
CA LEU A 4 12.95 -7.50 12.96
C LEU A 4 12.75 -8.99 12.60
N GLU A 5 11.51 -9.47 12.68
CA GLU A 5 11.13 -10.83 12.27
C GLU A 5 11.48 -11.13 10.81
N ALA A 6 11.20 -10.20 9.90
CA ALA A 6 11.50 -10.34 8.47
C ALA A 6 13.01 -10.28 8.18
N MET A 7 13.77 -9.48 8.96
CA MET A 7 15.22 -9.40 8.87
C MET A 7 15.94 -10.64 9.42
N GLU A 8 15.28 -11.42 10.27
CA GLU A 8 15.82 -12.69 10.81
C GLU A 8 15.49 -13.89 9.92
N GLN A 9 14.26 -13.96 9.39
CA GLN A 9 13.84 -15.01 8.45
C GLN A 9 14.55 -14.92 7.08
N GLY A 10 14.99 -13.73 6.66
CA GLY A 10 15.79 -13.56 5.43
C GLY A 10 17.17 -14.23 5.47
N LYS A 11 17.66 -14.67 6.64
CA LYS A 11 18.93 -15.39 6.77
C LYS A 11 18.79 -16.90 6.62
N SER A 12 17.62 -17.48 6.92
CA SER A 12 17.39 -18.93 6.87
C SER A 12 17.16 -19.50 5.47
N SER A 13 16.91 -18.67 4.46
CA SER A 13 16.73 -19.09 3.05
C SER A 13 18.01 -19.11 2.22
N SER A 14 19.16 -18.78 2.82
CA SER A 14 20.50 -18.88 2.20
C SER A 14 21.33 -20.03 2.77
N SER A 15 20.69 -21.18 3.03
CA SER A 15 21.40 -22.42 3.37
C SER A 15 22.07 -23.03 2.12
N SER A 16 22.93 -22.26 1.48
CA SER A 16 23.95 -22.76 0.56
C SER A 16 25.18 -23.11 1.40
N GLN A 17 25.15 -24.32 1.93
CA GLN A 17 26.29 -25.18 2.23
C GLN A 17 27.69 -24.56 2.00
N ALA A 18 28.35 -24.12 3.07
CA ALA A 18 29.79 -23.98 3.10
C ALA A 18 30.30 -24.32 4.51
N ASN A 19 30.80 -25.55 4.65
CA ASN A 19 31.66 -25.98 5.74
C ASN A 19 32.85 -25.03 5.87
N GLY A 20 33.21 -24.63 7.09
CA GLY A 20 34.50 -23.98 7.34
C GLY A 20 34.45 -22.96 8.45
N SER A 21 34.80 -23.43 9.64
CA SER A 21 35.31 -22.64 10.77
C SER A 21 35.82 -21.25 10.40
N THR A 22 35.14 -20.21 10.87
CA THR A 22 35.79 -18.95 11.24
C THR A 22 34.89 -18.21 12.21
N ASN A 23 35.22 -18.33 13.48
CA ASN A 23 34.75 -17.44 14.53
C ASN A 23 35.20 -16.01 14.19
N HIS A 24 34.33 -15.23 13.54
CA HIS A 24 34.49 -13.78 13.47
C HIS A 24 33.60 -13.16 14.55
N ALA A 25 34.27 -12.52 15.51
CA ALA A 25 33.70 -11.86 16.67
C ALA A 25 32.51 -10.96 16.28
N SER A 26 31.35 -11.32 16.82
CA SER A 26 30.05 -10.67 16.63
C SER A 26 30.00 -9.31 17.32
N GLN A 27 30.39 -8.25 16.63
CA GLN A 27 29.90 -6.90 16.91
C GLN A 27 28.39 -6.90 16.61
N PRO A 28 27.49 -6.58 17.55
CA PRO A 28 26.08 -6.44 17.23
C PRO A 28 25.94 -5.19 16.34
N SER A 29 25.78 -5.40 15.04
CA SER A 29 25.24 -4.33 14.19
C SER A 29 23.87 -3.98 14.76
N ILE A 30 23.73 -2.75 15.27
CA ILE A 30 22.46 -2.27 15.83
C ILE A 30 21.45 -2.30 14.71
N LYS A 31 20.55 -3.29 14.72
CA LYS A 31 19.45 -3.38 13.79
C LYS A 31 18.36 -2.44 14.28
N VAL A 32 18.10 -1.38 13.51
CA VAL A 32 16.97 -0.49 13.75
C VAL A 32 15.81 -0.98 12.89
N ALA A 33 14.72 -1.41 13.53
CA ALA A 33 13.48 -1.72 12.84
C ALA A 33 12.94 -0.46 12.15
N GLN A 34 12.58 -0.57 10.87
CA GLN A 34 11.92 0.50 10.09
C GLN A 34 10.49 0.14 9.73
N GLY A 35 10.08 -1.09 10.06
CA GLY A 35 8.73 -1.59 9.86
C GLY A 35 8.27 -2.37 11.08
N VAL A 36 6.96 -2.56 11.15
CA VAL A 36 6.28 -3.35 12.17
C VAL A 36 5.78 -4.66 11.54
N SER A 37 5.74 -5.73 12.33
CA SER A 37 5.08 -6.98 11.95
C SER A 37 3.73 -7.04 12.66
N GLY A 38 2.67 -7.40 11.94
CA GLY A 38 1.31 -7.53 12.48
C GLY A 38 0.48 -8.50 11.62
N ASP A 39 -0.59 -9.03 12.20
CA ASP A 39 -1.53 -9.92 11.53
C ASP A 39 -2.72 -9.13 10.95
N VAL A 40 -3.24 -9.57 9.81
CA VAL A 40 -4.37 -8.93 9.12
C VAL A 40 -5.46 -9.98 8.91
N GLN A 41 -6.71 -9.62 9.21
CA GLN A 41 -7.86 -10.49 9.03
C GLN A 41 -8.00 -10.93 7.56
N ASP A 42 -8.41 -12.18 7.34
CA ASP A 42 -8.66 -12.72 6.00
C ASP A 42 -9.74 -11.91 5.26
N THR A 43 -9.39 -11.42 4.08
CA THR A 43 -10.25 -10.65 3.17
C THR A 43 -10.97 -11.53 2.14
N GLY A 44 -10.74 -12.85 2.16
CA GLY A 44 -11.30 -13.80 1.21
C GLY A 44 -10.50 -13.90 -0.10
N SER A 45 -11.08 -14.57 -1.10
CA SER A 45 -10.38 -14.89 -2.36
C SER A 45 -10.10 -13.67 -3.23
N VAL A 46 -8.86 -13.57 -3.72
CA VAL A 46 -8.42 -12.55 -4.69
C VAL A 46 -9.28 -12.55 -5.96
N LYS A 47 -9.80 -13.72 -6.37
CA LYS A 47 -10.67 -13.82 -7.55
C LYS A 47 -11.99 -13.06 -7.39
N ALA A 48 -12.47 -12.89 -6.16
CA ALA A 48 -13.65 -12.08 -5.86
C ALA A 48 -13.28 -10.62 -5.60
N PHE A 49 -12.11 -10.37 -4.99
CA PHE A 49 -11.69 -9.02 -4.62
C PHE A 49 -11.22 -8.17 -5.80
N ILE A 50 -10.50 -8.74 -6.77
CA ILE A 50 -9.99 -8.00 -7.94
C ILE A 50 -11.12 -7.43 -8.81
N PRO A 51 -12.19 -8.19 -9.16
CA PRO A 51 -13.33 -7.62 -9.89
C PRO A 51 -14.02 -6.48 -9.15
N TYR A 52 -14.12 -6.57 -7.81
CA TYR A 52 -14.67 -5.50 -6.99
C TYR A 52 -13.86 -4.21 -7.10
N LEU A 53 -12.52 -4.31 -6.98
CA LEU A 53 -11.63 -3.16 -7.17
C LEU A 53 -11.73 -2.59 -8.59
N TYR A 54 -11.82 -3.45 -9.60
CA TYR A 54 -11.93 -3.02 -10.99
C TYR A 54 -13.18 -2.17 -11.23
N VAL A 55 -14.35 -2.64 -10.78
CA VAL A 55 -15.62 -1.88 -10.90
C VAL A 55 -15.57 -0.60 -10.07
N GLY A 56 -15.01 -0.63 -8.87
CA GLY A 56 -14.83 0.55 -8.03
C GLY A 56 -14.00 1.64 -8.71
N VAL A 57 -12.87 1.26 -9.34
CA VAL A 57 -12.04 2.19 -10.11
C VAL A 57 -12.80 2.71 -11.33
N GLN A 58 -13.55 1.86 -12.04
CA GLN A 58 -14.36 2.30 -13.18
C GLN A 58 -15.40 3.35 -12.78
N HIS A 59 -16.13 3.15 -11.68
CA HIS A 59 -17.07 4.15 -11.17
C HIS A 59 -16.37 5.44 -10.76
N SER A 60 -15.20 5.36 -10.11
CA SER A 60 -14.44 6.57 -9.75
C SER A 60 -13.99 7.40 -10.96
N LEU A 61 -13.64 6.74 -12.07
CA LEU A 61 -13.31 7.41 -13.33
C LEU A 61 -14.55 8.06 -13.95
N GLN A 62 -15.71 7.41 -13.87
CA GLN A 62 -16.99 7.97 -14.31
C GLN A 62 -17.40 9.20 -13.49
N ASP A 63 -17.29 9.15 -12.17
CA ASP A 63 -17.58 10.28 -11.27
C ASP A 63 -16.66 11.47 -11.55
N THR A 64 -15.40 11.19 -11.91
CA THR A 64 -14.44 12.21 -12.33
C THR A 64 -14.70 12.72 -13.76
N GLY A 65 -15.46 11.99 -14.57
CA GLY A 65 -15.79 12.34 -15.96
C GLY A 65 -14.74 11.95 -17.00
N VAL A 66 -13.84 11.02 -16.70
CA VAL A 66 -12.75 10.56 -17.59
C VAL A 66 -12.92 9.10 -18.00
N ARG A 67 -12.46 8.72 -19.19
CA ARG A 67 -12.69 7.36 -19.75
C ARG A 67 -11.51 6.42 -19.58
N SER A 68 -10.32 6.96 -19.34
CA SER A 68 -9.09 6.18 -19.21
C SER A 68 -8.12 6.80 -18.20
N VAL A 69 -7.18 5.99 -17.72
CA VAL A 69 -6.10 6.46 -16.84
C VAL A 69 -5.19 7.46 -17.54
N THR A 70 -4.94 7.28 -18.85
CA THR A 70 -4.16 8.23 -19.65
C THR A 70 -4.85 9.60 -19.72
N GLU A 71 -6.15 9.60 -20.00
CA GLU A 71 -6.95 10.83 -20.05
C GLU A 71 -7.02 11.52 -18.67
N LEU A 72 -7.08 10.75 -17.59
CA LEU A 72 -6.99 11.30 -16.23
C LEU A 72 -5.66 12.02 -16.00
N GLN A 73 -4.53 11.40 -16.37
CA GLN A 73 -3.19 11.98 -16.20
C GLN A 73 -3.03 13.27 -17.01
N GLU A 74 -3.45 13.25 -18.29
CA GLU A 74 -3.45 14.43 -19.15
C GLU A 74 -4.35 15.53 -18.58
N GLY A 75 -5.58 15.19 -18.16
CA GLY A 75 -6.52 16.13 -17.56
C GLY A 75 -6.04 16.75 -16.26
N VAL A 76 -5.21 16.06 -15.48
CA VAL A 76 -4.54 16.62 -14.30
C VAL A 76 -3.42 17.57 -14.70
N MET A 77 -2.58 17.22 -15.67
CA MET A 77 -1.48 18.08 -16.14
C MET A 77 -2.01 19.37 -16.81
N GLU A 78 -3.12 19.26 -17.53
CA GLU A 78 -3.80 20.39 -18.18
C GLU A 78 -4.65 21.23 -17.19
N GLY A 79 -4.86 20.75 -15.95
CA GLY A 79 -5.65 21.44 -14.93
C GLY A 79 -7.18 21.36 -15.12
N ARG A 80 -7.67 20.48 -16.01
CA ARG A 80 -9.10 20.16 -16.19
C ARG A 80 -9.68 19.42 -14.99
N VAL A 81 -8.91 18.51 -14.41
CA VAL A 81 -9.27 17.80 -13.16
C VAL A 81 -8.93 18.70 -11.97
N ARG A 82 -9.90 18.90 -11.08
CA ARG A 82 -9.78 19.78 -9.91
C ARG A 82 -9.67 18.95 -8.63
N PHE A 83 -8.87 19.45 -7.70
CA PHE A 83 -8.70 18.84 -6.38
C PHE A 83 -9.06 19.85 -5.31
N GLU A 84 -9.65 19.37 -4.23
CA GLU A 84 -9.99 20.16 -3.05
C GLU A 84 -9.27 19.59 -1.83
N MET A 85 -8.66 20.47 -1.03
CA MET A 85 -7.98 20.05 0.19
C MET A 85 -9.02 19.81 1.29
N ARG A 86 -9.01 18.62 1.88
CA ARG A 86 -9.89 18.28 2.99
C ARG A 86 -9.22 18.55 4.34
N THR A 87 -9.90 19.27 5.22
CA THR A 87 -9.51 19.42 6.62
C THR A 87 -9.69 18.10 7.39
N ALA A 88 -9.08 17.98 8.57
CA ALA A 88 -9.21 16.78 9.41
C ALA A 88 -10.69 16.45 9.72
N SER A 89 -11.51 17.45 10.02
CA SER A 89 -12.95 17.27 10.26
C SER A 89 -13.68 16.77 9.01
N ALA A 90 -13.37 17.32 7.84
CA ALA A 90 -14.00 16.92 6.57
C ALA A 90 -13.64 15.48 6.16
N GLN A 91 -12.48 14.95 6.59
CA GLN A 91 -12.12 13.55 6.38
C GLN A 91 -12.93 12.62 7.28
N VAL A 92 -13.12 12.99 8.55
CA VAL A 92 -13.93 12.19 9.49
C VAL A 92 -15.39 12.12 9.04
N GLU A 93 -15.96 13.25 8.61
CA GLU A 93 -17.34 13.29 8.11
C GLU A 93 -17.50 12.50 6.80
N GLY A 94 -16.56 12.62 5.87
CA GLY A 94 -16.62 11.96 4.56
C GLY A 94 -16.51 10.44 4.58
N VAL A 95 -16.03 9.86 5.69
CA VAL A 95 -15.95 8.40 5.86
C VAL A 95 -17.31 7.81 6.25
N PHE A 96 -18.23 8.63 6.79
CA PHE A 96 -19.53 8.17 7.30
C PHE A 96 -20.74 8.90 6.68
N MET A 97 -20.56 10.03 6.00
CA MET A 97 -21.64 10.86 5.46
C MET A 97 -21.59 10.90 3.93
N ALA A 98 -22.63 10.35 3.31
CA ALA A 98 -22.90 10.49 1.89
C ALA A 98 -22.94 11.96 1.48
N CYS A 99 -22.28 12.25 0.36
CA CYS A 99 -22.15 13.55 -0.29
C CYS A 99 -23.40 14.43 -0.14
N ILE A 100 -23.24 15.63 0.43
CA ILE A 100 -24.17 16.73 0.16
C ILE A 100 -24.00 17.08 -1.31
N ARG A 101 -25.05 16.85 -2.08
CA ARG A 101 -25.20 17.27 -3.46
C ARG A 101 -25.85 18.66 -3.42
N GLU A 102 -25.11 19.69 -3.82
CA GLU A 102 -25.73 20.91 -4.38
C GLU A 102 -26.07 20.66 -5.86
#